data_AF-A0A2U1B4V2-F1
#
_entry.id   AF-A0A2U1B4V2-F1
#
_cell.length_a   1.000
_cell.length_b   1.000
_cell.length_c   1.000
_cell.angle_alpha   90.00
_cell.angle_beta   90.00
_cell.angle_gamma   90.00
#
_symmetry.space_group_name_H-M   'P 1'
#
loop_
_entity.id
_entity.type
_entity.pdbx_description
1 polymer ?
#
loop_
_entity_poly.entity_id
_entity_poly.type
_entity_poly.pdbx_seq_one_letter_code
_entity_poly.pdbx_strand_id
1 'polypeptide(L)'
;MNPKITNSFFALIFCASLSYCNQTAKELEVPAEETQHANHTPKMSEGAVIIQDQPEPDTLRGSLKAEAHGMVGNAHLTINYHSPAVRGRNIWGGLVAYDQVWVTGAHSATSLTTDKDITIEEKLLPAGKYALFTIPGKEEWTIIINKNWEQHLTDDYTEKEDVLRVTVKPEAAAQPQERLRYQIVSEADSKGAINISWDKLKVTVPVAI
;
A
#
# COMPACT_ATOMS: atom_id res chain seq x y z
N MET A 1 -53.15 -33.70 26.79
CA MET A 1 -53.39 -34.61 27.92
C MET A 1 -52.96 -36.01 27.48
N ASN A 2 -51.72 -36.43 27.80
CA ASN A 2 -51.16 -37.73 27.38
C ASN A 2 -51.61 -38.85 28.35
N PRO A 3 -52.03 -40.03 27.86
CA PRO A 3 -51.19 -41.27 27.92
C PRO A 3 -51.43 -42.24 26.72
N LYS A 4 -50.73 -43.37 26.49
CA LYS A 4 -49.40 -43.93 26.86
C LYS A 4 -49.07 -45.14 25.93
N ILE A 5 -47.78 -45.30 25.59
CA ILE A 5 -46.96 -46.54 25.57
C ILE A 5 -47.63 -47.91 25.24
N THR A 6 -47.10 -48.62 24.22
CA THR A 6 -46.49 -49.99 24.39
C THR A 6 -45.66 -50.46 23.18
N ASN A 7 -44.56 -51.18 23.47
CA ASN A 7 -43.75 -51.96 22.54
C ASN A 7 -43.82 -53.44 22.93
N SER A 8 -43.73 -54.39 21.99
CA SER A 8 -43.37 -55.78 22.29
C SER A 8 -42.92 -56.62 21.09
N PHE A 9 -41.77 -57.27 21.27
CA PHE A 9 -41.31 -58.54 20.69
C PHE A 9 -41.44 -58.83 19.18
N PHE A 10 -40.29 -58.88 18.51
CA PHE A 10 -39.72 -60.17 18.12
C PHE A 10 -38.18 -60.11 18.09
N ALA A 11 -37.51 -61.23 18.38
CA ALA A 11 -36.05 -61.35 18.34
C ALA A 11 -35.66 -62.52 17.44
N LEU A 12 -34.64 -62.34 16.60
CA LEU A 12 -33.83 -63.47 16.11
C LEU A 12 -32.45 -63.00 15.63
N ILE A 13 -31.49 -63.90 15.82
CA ILE A 13 -30.04 -63.71 15.71
C ILE A 13 -29.58 -64.20 14.34
N PHE A 14 -28.58 -63.54 13.71
CA PHE A 14 -27.46 -64.26 13.08
C PHE A 14 -26.24 -63.34 12.83
N CYS A 15 -25.04 -63.86 13.13
CA CYS A 15 -23.77 -63.17 12.91
C CYS A 15 -23.27 -63.34 11.46
N ALA A 16 -22.64 -62.31 10.90
CA ALA A 16 -21.65 -62.46 9.82
C ALA A 16 -20.61 -61.34 9.85
N SER A 17 -19.36 -61.72 10.14
CA SER A 17 -18.07 -61.04 9.92
C SER A 17 -18.04 -59.58 9.42
N LEU A 18 -17.42 -58.72 10.24
CA LEU A 18 -16.83 -57.45 9.80
C LEU A 18 -15.55 -57.70 8.97
N SER A 19 -15.53 -57.25 7.72
CA SER A 19 -14.33 -56.85 6.98
C SER A 19 -14.74 -56.10 5.72
N TYR A 20 -14.61 -54.78 5.70
CA TYR A 20 -14.51 -54.05 4.45
C TYR A 20 -13.50 -52.92 4.53
N CYS A 21 -12.80 -52.71 3.42
CA CYS A 21 -11.59 -51.91 3.33
C CYS A 21 -11.89 -50.45 2.99
N ASN A 22 -10.85 -49.62 3.06
CA ASN A 22 -10.83 -48.22 2.62
C ASN A 22 -11.46 -48.02 1.24
N GLN A 23 -12.14 -46.89 1.05
CA GLN A 23 -12.14 -46.23 -0.26
C GLN A 23 -12.10 -44.70 -0.08
N THR A 24 -10.90 -44.15 -0.29
CA THR A 24 -10.67 -42.72 -0.55
C THR A 24 -11.55 -42.27 -1.73
N ALA A 25 -12.13 -41.07 -1.64
CA ALA A 25 -12.86 -40.49 -2.77
C ALA A 25 -11.90 -40.27 -3.95
N LYS A 26 -12.38 -40.61 -5.15
CA LYS A 26 -11.58 -40.89 -6.33
C LYS A 26 -11.10 -39.63 -7.05
N GLU A 27 -9.79 -39.59 -7.29
CA GLU A 27 -9.08 -38.72 -8.24
C GLU A 27 -9.78 -38.68 -9.62
N LEU A 28 -9.91 -37.49 -10.20
CA LEU A 28 -10.19 -37.31 -11.63
C LEU A 28 -9.09 -36.43 -12.22
N GLU A 29 -7.99 -37.06 -12.62
CA GLU A 29 -6.94 -36.42 -13.41
C GLU A 29 -7.50 -35.98 -14.78
N VAL A 30 -7.26 -34.72 -15.14
CA VAL A 30 -7.31 -34.21 -16.51
C VAL A 30 -5.98 -33.47 -16.72
N PRO A 31 -5.31 -33.60 -17.88
CA PRO A 31 -3.84 -33.54 -17.91
C PRO A 31 -3.25 -32.15 -17.65
N ALA A 32 -2.00 -32.15 -17.16
CA ALA A 32 -1.19 -30.95 -17.07
C ALA A 32 -0.89 -30.39 -18.46
N GLU A 33 -1.35 -29.17 -18.72
CA GLU A 33 -0.83 -28.31 -19.78
C GLU A 33 -0.12 -27.12 -19.12
N GLU A 34 1.16 -26.97 -19.41
CA GLU A 34 2.05 -26.01 -18.78
C GLU A 34 1.83 -24.62 -19.41
N THR A 35 1.14 -23.71 -18.69
CA THR A 35 1.10 -22.28 -19.08
C THR A 35 1.49 -21.40 -17.90
N GLN A 36 2.70 -20.85 -17.97
CA GLN A 36 3.23 -19.95 -16.96
C GLN A 36 2.58 -18.56 -17.07
N HIS A 37 1.48 -18.36 -16.33
CA HIS A 37 0.96 -17.03 -16.03
C HIS A 37 1.13 -16.76 -14.54
N ALA A 38 2.30 -16.21 -14.19
CA ALA A 38 2.57 -15.73 -12.85
C ALA A 38 1.61 -14.58 -12.52
N ASN A 39 0.64 -14.86 -11.66
CA ASN A 39 -0.12 -13.81 -10.98
C ASN A 39 0.84 -13.05 -10.06
N HIS A 40 1.39 -11.94 -10.56
CA HIS A 40 2.23 -11.01 -9.79
C HIS A 40 1.37 -10.24 -8.78
N THR A 41 0.90 -10.91 -7.72
CA THR A 41 0.44 -10.21 -6.52
C THR A 41 1.68 -9.71 -5.77
N PRO A 42 1.88 -8.39 -5.56
CA PRO A 42 2.99 -7.89 -4.78
C PRO A 42 2.94 -8.46 -3.36
N LYS A 43 4.04 -9.07 -2.92
CA LYS A 43 4.18 -9.54 -1.55
C LYS A 43 4.51 -8.34 -0.65
N MET A 44 3.47 -7.77 -0.04
CA MET A 44 3.55 -6.76 1.02
C MET A 44 4.67 -7.06 2.03
N SER A 45 5.36 -6.03 2.52
CA SER A 45 6.30 -6.20 3.62
C SER A 45 5.59 -6.57 4.93
N GLU A 46 6.32 -7.22 5.84
CA GLU A 46 5.74 -7.78 7.05
C GLU A 46 5.19 -6.68 7.99
N GLY A 47 3.87 -6.75 8.22
CA GLY A 47 3.15 -5.80 9.08
C GLY A 47 2.81 -4.46 8.41
N ALA A 48 3.03 -4.30 7.11
CA ALA A 48 2.55 -3.13 6.37
C ALA A 48 1.07 -3.23 6.01
N VAL A 49 0.39 -2.08 5.96
CA VAL A 49 -1.03 -1.95 5.58
C VAL A 49 -1.21 -1.01 4.39
N ILE A 50 -2.28 -1.18 3.62
CA ILE A 50 -2.70 -0.20 2.61
C ILE A 50 -3.62 0.83 3.29
N ILE A 51 -3.22 2.11 3.29
CA ILE A 51 -4.05 3.20 3.82
C ILE A 51 -5.14 3.56 2.81
N GLN A 52 -6.39 3.35 3.22
CA GLN A 52 -7.58 3.74 2.46
C GLN A 52 -7.94 5.21 2.69
N ASP A 53 -8.85 5.71 1.87
CA ASP A 53 -9.49 7.01 2.11
C ASP A 53 -10.19 7.01 3.48
N GLN A 54 -9.90 8.00 4.31
CA GLN A 54 -10.31 8.00 5.72
C GLN A 54 -10.49 9.44 6.24
N PRO A 55 -11.74 9.98 6.23
CA PRO A 55 -12.05 11.25 6.88
C PRO A 55 -12.26 11.13 8.40
N GLU A 56 -12.55 9.93 8.90
CA GLU A 56 -12.87 9.68 10.31
C GLU A 56 -11.60 9.67 11.20
N PRO A 57 -11.63 10.27 12.41
CA PRO A 57 -10.48 10.30 13.32
C PRO A 57 -9.95 8.90 13.70
N ASP A 58 -8.63 8.76 13.78
CA ASP A 58 -7.98 7.49 14.13
C ASP A 58 -7.45 7.49 15.55
N THR A 59 -7.91 6.51 16.34
CA THR A 59 -7.37 6.25 17.67
C THR A 59 -5.92 5.76 17.56
N LEU A 60 -5.63 4.73 16.75
CA LEU A 60 -4.27 4.27 16.42
C LEU A 60 -3.33 4.04 17.63
N ARG A 61 -2.02 3.94 17.35
CA ARG A 61 -0.93 4.69 18.02
C ARG A 61 0.26 4.75 17.06
N GLY A 62 1.15 5.72 17.24
CA GLY A 62 2.31 5.92 16.35
C GLY A 62 1.94 6.12 14.88
N SER A 63 2.93 5.90 14.01
CA SER A 63 2.81 5.96 12.56
C SER A 63 2.91 4.55 11.97
N LEU A 64 1.83 4.07 11.35
CA LEU A 64 1.73 2.69 10.86
C LEU A 64 2.70 2.47 9.70
N LYS A 65 3.38 1.32 9.63
CA LYS A 65 4.06 0.89 8.41
C LYS A 65 3.01 0.69 7.33
N ALA A 66 3.22 1.28 6.17
CA ALA A 66 2.25 1.28 5.10
C ALA A 66 2.91 1.19 3.72
N GLU A 67 2.16 0.63 2.79
CA GLU A 67 2.54 0.54 1.38
C GLU A 67 1.46 1.12 0.48
N ALA A 68 1.86 1.47 -0.73
CA ALA A 68 0.98 1.73 -1.86
C ALA A 68 1.63 1.14 -3.12
N HIS A 69 0.84 0.46 -3.94
CA HIS A 69 1.28 -0.13 -5.21
C HIS A 69 0.39 0.37 -6.35
N GLY A 70 0.91 0.38 -7.56
CA GLY A 70 0.12 0.64 -8.75
C GLY A 70 0.94 0.58 -10.03
N MET A 71 0.22 0.51 -11.16
CA MET A 71 0.83 0.52 -12.49
C MET A 71 0.71 1.91 -13.11
N VAL A 72 1.80 2.40 -13.69
CA VAL A 72 1.79 3.53 -14.64
C VAL A 72 2.29 2.95 -15.95
N GLY A 73 1.47 2.92 -17.01
CA GLY A 73 1.79 2.15 -18.21
C GLY A 73 2.12 0.68 -17.88
N ASN A 74 3.35 0.25 -18.18
CA ASN A 74 3.89 -1.08 -17.82
C ASN A 74 4.94 -1.05 -16.68
N ALA A 75 5.08 0.06 -15.95
CA ALA A 75 5.92 0.19 -14.77
C ALA A 75 5.11 -0.11 -13.51
N HIS A 76 5.63 -0.98 -12.65
CA HIS A 76 5.09 -1.23 -11.32
C HIS A 76 5.81 -0.34 -10.31
N LEU A 77 5.06 0.58 -9.72
CA LEU A 77 5.54 1.46 -8.66
C LEU A 77 5.13 0.90 -7.30
N THR A 78 6.02 1.03 -6.32
CA THR A 78 5.74 0.70 -4.91
C THR A 78 6.31 1.79 -4.01
N ILE A 79 5.47 2.30 -3.09
CA ILE A 79 5.86 3.30 -2.10
C ILE A 79 5.78 2.66 -0.71
N ASN A 80 6.89 2.63 0.03
CA ASN A 80 6.94 2.17 1.42
C ASN A 80 7.12 3.38 2.34
N TYR A 81 6.26 3.54 3.33
CA TYR A 81 6.23 4.72 4.19
C TYR A 81 5.76 4.38 5.61
N HIS A 82 5.94 5.31 6.53
CA HIS A 82 5.17 5.33 7.77
C HIS A 82 4.09 6.40 7.68
N SER A 83 2.85 5.99 7.91
CA SER A 83 1.66 6.86 7.91
C SER A 83 1.43 7.46 9.31
N PRO A 84 1.76 8.74 9.57
CA PRO A 84 1.26 9.48 10.72
C PRO A 84 -0.25 9.78 10.59
N ALA A 85 -0.94 9.90 11.73
CA ALA A 85 -2.35 10.31 11.82
C ALA A 85 -2.47 11.78 12.26
N VAL A 86 -3.52 12.51 11.87
CA VAL A 86 -3.71 13.92 12.23
C VAL A 86 -3.99 14.06 13.72
N ARG A 87 -5.00 13.35 14.25
CA ARG A 87 -5.45 13.37 15.65
C ARG A 87 -5.68 14.78 16.20
N GLY A 88 -6.32 15.64 15.41
CA GLY A 88 -6.65 17.02 15.78
C GLY A 88 -5.45 17.97 15.93
N ARG A 89 -4.25 17.57 15.48
CA ARG A 89 -3.04 18.40 15.52
C ARG A 89 -2.98 19.34 14.32
N ASN A 90 -2.36 20.53 14.48
CA ASN A 90 -1.99 21.33 13.33
C ASN A 90 -0.83 20.67 12.58
N ILE A 91 -1.07 20.22 11.34
CA ILE A 91 -0.05 19.54 10.53
C ILE A 91 0.84 20.56 9.83
N TRP A 92 0.28 21.36 8.94
CA TRP A 92 1.05 22.23 8.04
C TRP A 92 1.44 23.56 8.71
N GLY A 93 2.74 23.83 8.79
CA GLY A 93 3.29 24.91 9.61
C GLY A 93 3.21 24.64 11.13
N GLY A 94 2.93 23.39 11.52
CA GLY A 94 2.87 22.93 12.91
C GLY A 94 3.78 21.72 13.11
N LEU A 95 3.23 20.52 12.98
CA LEU A 95 3.99 19.26 13.04
C LEU A 95 5.00 19.13 11.88
N VAL A 96 4.61 19.57 10.69
CA VAL A 96 5.47 19.67 9.51
C VAL A 96 5.72 21.15 9.26
N ALA A 97 6.97 21.58 9.48
CA ALA A 97 7.37 22.96 9.22
C ALA A 97 7.35 23.25 7.71
N TYR A 98 6.89 24.44 7.34
CA TYR A 98 7.07 24.93 5.97
C TYR A 98 8.54 25.25 5.71
N ASP A 99 8.93 25.22 4.44
CA ASP A 99 10.25 25.63 3.94
C ASP A 99 11.42 24.82 4.54
N GLN A 100 11.14 23.62 5.04
CA GLN A 100 12.09 22.66 5.61
C GLN A 100 11.93 21.29 4.94
N VAL A 101 13.02 20.53 4.84
CA VAL A 101 12.99 19.16 4.29
C VAL A 101 12.23 18.24 5.26
N TRP A 102 11.40 17.37 4.71
CA TRP A 102 10.64 16.35 5.43
C TRP A 102 10.69 15.02 4.67
N VAL A 103 10.74 13.90 5.39
CA VAL A 103 10.71 12.51 4.87
C VAL A 103 9.40 12.10 4.17
N THR A 104 8.48 13.05 3.99
CA THR A 104 7.13 12.82 3.45
C THR A 104 6.42 11.64 4.14
N GLY A 105 6.64 11.51 5.45
CA GLY A 105 6.38 10.32 6.25
C GLY A 105 6.74 10.51 7.72
N ALA A 106 7.20 9.44 8.39
CA ALA A 106 7.69 9.47 9.76
C ALA A 106 8.75 8.37 10.00
N HIS A 107 9.59 8.53 11.02
CA HIS A 107 10.65 7.59 11.44
C HIS A 107 11.78 7.38 10.42
N SER A 108 11.47 6.88 9.22
CA SER A 108 12.42 6.67 8.12
C SER A 108 11.96 7.45 6.88
N ALA A 109 12.89 7.70 5.96
CA ALA A 109 12.54 8.24 4.65
C ALA A 109 11.47 7.36 3.96
N THR A 110 10.44 7.98 3.41
CA THR A 110 9.54 7.30 2.47
C THR A 110 10.36 6.83 1.28
N SER A 111 10.16 5.60 0.81
CA SER A 111 10.88 5.09 -0.37
C SER A 111 9.94 4.84 -1.54
N LEU A 112 10.38 5.24 -2.73
CA LEU A 112 9.76 4.95 -4.01
C LEU A 112 10.62 3.93 -4.75
N THR A 113 10.01 2.82 -5.17
CA THR A 113 10.61 1.82 -6.05
C THR A 113 9.84 1.79 -7.37
N THR A 114 10.56 1.72 -8.49
CA THR A 114 10.01 1.48 -9.84
C THR A 114 10.85 0.43 -10.56
N ASP A 115 10.20 -0.52 -11.25
CA ASP A 115 10.85 -1.60 -12.00
C ASP A 115 11.15 -1.25 -13.47
N LYS A 116 10.75 -0.06 -13.91
CA LYS A 116 11.09 0.58 -15.19
C LYS A 116 11.57 2.00 -14.97
N ASP A 117 12.26 2.51 -15.98
CA ASP A 117 12.46 3.94 -16.15
C ASP A 117 11.09 4.62 -16.29
N ILE A 118 10.93 5.74 -15.59
CA ILE A 118 9.72 6.58 -15.62
C ILE A 118 10.14 8.05 -15.78
N THR A 119 9.20 8.93 -16.08
CA THR A 119 9.37 10.38 -15.95
C THR A 119 8.52 10.90 -14.79
N ILE A 120 9.05 11.88 -14.06
CA ILE A 120 8.34 12.66 -13.04
C ILE A 120 8.45 14.13 -13.44
N GLU A 121 7.32 14.79 -13.74
CA GLU A 121 7.30 16.14 -14.34
C GLU A 121 8.29 16.26 -15.51
N GLU A 122 8.16 15.36 -16.49
CA GLU A 122 9.00 15.21 -17.70
C GLU A 122 10.49 14.87 -17.47
N LYS A 123 10.94 14.74 -16.21
CA LYS A 123 12.34 14.37 -15.87
C LYS A 123 12.49 12.86 -15.71
N LEU A 124 13.43 12.28 -16.46
CA LEU A 124 13.75 10.85 -16.38
C LEU A 124 14.24 10.45 -14.99
N LEU A 125 13.60 9.43 -14.41
CA LEU A 125 14.04 8.68 -13.24
C LEU A 125 14.23 7.21 -13.66
N PRO A 126 15.48 6.69 -13.69
CA PRO A 126 15.73 5.30 -14.04
C PRO A 126 15.05 4.29 -13.10
N ALA A 127 14.92 3.04 -13.56
CA ALA A 127 14.49 1.92 -12.73
C ALA A 127 15.36 1.80 -11.47
N GLY A 128 14.75 1.66 -10.31
CA GLY A 128 15.49 1.64 -9.05
C GLY A 128 14.64 1.90 -7.81
N LYS A 129 15.33 2.12 -6.69
CA LYS A 129 14.76 2.50 -5.40
C LYS A 129 15.38 3.82 -4.94
N TYR A 130 14.56 4.69 -4.37
CA TYR A 130 14.93 6.05 -3.99
C TYR A 130 14.20 6.45 -2.71
N ALA A 131 14.73 7.43 -1.97
CA ALA A 131 13.96 8.18 -0.98
C ALA A 131 13.11 9.25 -1.65
N LEU A 132 11.94 9.51 -1.07
CA LEU A 132 11.05 10.62 -1.35
C LEU A 132 11.11 11.59 -0.17
N PHE A 133 11.64 12.79 -0.44
CA PHE A 133 11.58 13.92 0.47
C PHE A 133 10.68 15.02 -0.10
N THR A 134 10.27 15.94 0.74
CA THR A 134 9.44 17.08 0.37
C THR A 134 9.86 18.32 1.16
N ILE A 135 9.93 19.46 0.49
CA ILE A 135 9.94 20.78 1.14
C ILE A 135 8.55 21.37 0.91
N PRO A 136 7.65 21.34 1.90
CA PRO A 136 6.32 21.91 1.75
C PRO A 136 6.39 23.43 1.91
N GLY A 137 5.83 24.17 0.96
CA GLY A 137 5.53 25.60 1.08
C GLY A 137 4.03 25.85 1.26
N LYS A 138 3.63 27.11 1.30
CA LYS A 138 2.20 27.50 1.37
C LYS A 138 1.48 27.45 0.02
N GLU A 139 2.21 27.76 -1.06
CA GLU A 139 1.65 27.89 -2.42
C GLU A 139 2.21 26.82 -3.38
N GLU A 140 3.45 26.40 -3.16
CA GLU A 140 4.18 25.42 -3.99
C GLU A 140 5.03 24.53 -3.08
N TRP A 141 5.18 23.26 -3.44
CA TRP A 141 5.97 22.26 -2.73
C TRP A 141 7.07 21.74 -3.64
N THR A 142 8.28 21.54 -3.10
CA THR A 142 9.33 20.82 -3.83
C THR A 142 9.28 19.34 -3.44
N ILE A 143 8.99 18.48 -4.41
CA ILE A 143 9.16 17.03 -4.28
C ILE A 143 10.59 16.68 -4.70
N ILE A 144 11.24 15.84 -3.91
CA ILE A 144 12.65 15.50 -4.06
C ILE A 144 12.78 13.98 -4.10
N ILE A 145 13.42 13.47 -5.15
CA ILE A 145 13.84 12.07 -5.21
C ILE A 145 15.33 12.02 -4.91
N ASN A 146 15.73 11.24 -3.92
CA ASN A 146 17.10 11.16 -3.43
C ASN A 146 17.60 9.70 -3.50
N LYS A 147 18.86 9.48 -3.91
CA LYS A 147 19.40 8.13 -4.14
C LYS A 147 19.65 7.31 -2.87
N ASN A 148 19.68 7.94 -1.70
CA ASN A 148 19.90 7.26 -0.42
C ASN A 148 18.55 7.01 0.26
N TRP A 149 18.05 5.77 0.19
CA TRP A 149 16.73 5.39 0.74
C TRP A 149 16.76 4.86 2.17
N GLU A 150 17.92 4.77 2.83
CA GLU A 150 18.07 4.13 4.16
C GLU A 150 18.32 5.16 5.27
N GLN A 151 17.62 6.29 5.20
CA GLN A 151 17.79 7.42 6.12
C GLN A 151 16.79 7.38 7.30
N HIS A 152 17.27 7.73 8.49
CA HIS A 152 16.42 8.05 9.64
C HIS A 152 16.08 9.54 9.61
N LEU A 153 14.78 9.86 9.58
CA LEU A 153 14.29 11.23 9.39
C LEU A 153 15.08 11.96 8.27
N THR A 154 15.54 13.18 8.54
CA THR A 154 16.34 14.00 7.62
C THR A 154 17.79 14.15 8.09
N ASP A 155 18.24 13.28 9.00
CA ASP A 155 19.51 13.46 9.71
C ASP A 155 20.72 13.30 8.77
N ASP A 156 20.64 12.36 7.83
CA ASP A 156 21.63 12.10 6.79
C ASP A 156 21.33 12.83 5.46
N TYR A 157 20.29 13.67 5.41
CA TYR A 157 19.84 14.27 4.16
C TYR A 157 20.87 15.26 3.58
N THR A 158 21.18 15.10 2.29
CA THR A 158 21.99 16.08 1.56
C THR A 158 21.55 16.22 0.11
N GLU A 159 21.45 17.48 -0.34
CA GLU A 159 21.09 17.87 -1.70
C GLU A 159 22.03 17.28 -2.78
N LYS A 160 23.26 16.91 -2.41
CA LYS A 160 24.22 16.24 -3.30
C LYS A 160 23.79 14.81 -3.69
N GLU A 161 22.78 14.26 -3.03
CA GLU A 161 22.23 12.94 -3.30
C GLU A 161 20.85 13.00 -3.98
N ASP A 162 20.34 14.21 -4.25
CA ASP A 162 19.10 14.42 -5.00
C ASP A 162 19.31 14.06 -6.48
N VAL A 163 18.42 13.23 -7.02
CA VAL A 163 18.37 12.80 -8.43
C VAL A 163 17.50 13.75 -9.24
N LEU A 164 16.35 14.16 -8.68
CA LEU A 164 15.49 15.19 -9.25
C LEU A 164 14.75 15.97 -8.16
N ARG A 165 14.48 17.23 -8.48
CA ARG A 165 13.57 18.11 -7.75
C ARG A 165 12.48 18.59 -8.71
N VAL A 166 11.23 18.53 -8.30
CA VAL A 166 10.08 18.98 -9.09
C VAL A 166 9.15 19.83 -8.21
N THR A 167 8.54 20.84 -8.80
CA THR A 167 7.64 21.76 -8.10
C THR A 167 6.21 21.38 -8.41
N VAL A 168 5.39 21.19 -7.38
CA VAL A 168 3.97 20.83 -7.47
C VAL A 168 3.15 21.74 -6.58
N LYS A 169 1.84 21.82 -6.82
CA LYS A 169 0.93 22.68 -6.03
C LYS A 169 0.11 21.83 -5.05
N PRO A 170 0.06 22.20 -3.76
CA PRO A 170 -0.89 21.63 -2.83
C PRO A 170 -2.30 22.13 -3.17
N GLU A 171 -3.24 21.19 -3.19
CA GLU A 171 -4.66 21.42 -3.42
C GLU A 171 -5.44 21.14 -2.12
N ALA A 172 -6.59 21.78 -1.96
CA ALA A 172 -7.52 21.39 -0.90
C ALA A 172 -8.08 20.00 -1.20
N ALA A 173 -7.94 19.07 -0.26
CA ALA A 173 -8.51 17.73 -0.39
C ALA A 173 -10.05 17.79 -0.35
N ALA A 174 -10.70 16.97 -1.19
CA ALA A 174 -12.17 16.95 -1.30
C ALA A 174 -12.87 16.55 0.01
N GLN A 175 -12.20 15.77 0.85
CA GLN A 175 -12.52 15.45 2.23
C GLN A 175 -11.20 15.47 3.03
N PRO A 176 -11.21 15.68 4.36
CA PRO A 176 -10.01 15.51 5.16
C PRO A 176 -9.51 14.06 5.08
N GLN A 177 -8.20 13.86 5.20
CA GLN A 177 -7.55 12.55 5.23
C GLN A 177 -6.78 12.40 6.55
N GLU A 178 -7.33 11.63 7.49
CA GLU A 178 -6.81 11.48 8.85
C GLU A 178 -5.42 10.83 8.89
N ARG A 179 -5.12 9.91 7.98
CA ARG A 179 -3.82 9.24 7.90
C ARG A 179 -3.11 9.59 6.62
N LEU A 180 -1.84 10.00 6.71
CA LEU A 180 -1.00 10.22 5.52
C LEU A 180 -1.13 9.00 4.60
N ARG A 181 -1.52 9.27 3.36
CA ARG A 181 -1.89 8.26 2.38
C ARG A 181 -1.18 8.53 1.07
N TYR A 182 -0.62 7.47 0.51
CA TYR A 182 -0.13 7.42 -0.86
C TYR A 182 -1.10 6.62 -1.71
N GLN A 183 -1.33 7.07 -2.94
CA GLN A 183 -2.04 6.32 -3.97
C GLN A 183 -1.35 6.52 -5.31
N ILE A 184 -0.97 5.41 -5.96
CA ILE A 184 -0.54 5.42 -7.36
C ILE A 184 -1.81 5.25 -8.21
N VAL A 185 -2.01 6.14 -9.17
CA VAL A 185 -3.17 6.14 -10.08
C VAL A 185 -2.67 5.91 -11.50
N SER A 186 -3.34 5.03 -12.23
CA SER A 186 -3.08 4.77 -13.65
C SER A 186 -4.02 5.60 -14.52
N GLU A 187 -3.50 6.15 -15.61
CA GLU A 187 -4.24 6.93 -16.59
C GLU A 187 -3.98 6.39 -18.02
N ALA A 188 -4.65 6.98 -19.02
CA ALA A 188 -4.42 6.63 -20.42
C ALA A 188 -3.02 7.03 -20.90
N ASP A 189 -2.61 6.52 -22.07
CA ASP A 189 -1.38 6.91 -22.77
C ASP A 189 -0.09 6.78 -21.94
N SER A 190 0.02 5.70 -21.16
CA SER A 190 1.14 5.41 -20.24
C SER A 190 1.39 6.46 -19.16
N LYS A 191 0.38 7.26 -18.82
CA LYS A 191 0.44 8.27 -17.75
C LYS A 191 -0.15 7.75 -16.44
N GLY A 192 0.03 8.54 -15.40
CA GLY A 192 -0.52 8.32 -14.08
C GLY A 192 -0.06 9.41 -13.11
N ALA A 193 -0.34 9.20 -11.83
CA ALA A 193 0.10 10.12 -10.78
C ALA A 193 0.35 9.39 -9.46
N ILE A 194 1.28 9.93 -8.68
CA ILE A 194 1.40 9.66 -7.24
C ILE A 194 0.62 10.75 -6.50
N ASN A 195 -0.51 10.37 -5.90
CA ASN A 195 -1.27 11.24 -5.00
C ASN A 195 -0.77 11.06 -3.57
N ILE A 196 -0.50 12.18 -2.89
CA ILE A 196 -0.17 12.26 -1.47
C ILE A 196 -1.29 13.04 -0.80
N SER A 197 -1.97 12.47 0.20
CA SER A 197 -3.08 13.12 0.90
C SER A 197 -2.91 13.03 2.41
N TRP A 198 -3.04 14.16 3.12
CA TRP A 198 -3.02 14.21 4.59
C TRP A 198 -3.58 15.51 5.16
N ASP A 199 -4.34 15.41 6.25
CA ASP A 199 -5.17 16.49 6.78
C ASP A 199 -6.06 17.06 5.66
N LYS A 200 -6.02 18.36 5.37
CA LYS A 200 -6.88 19.02 4.39
C LYS A 200 -6.19 19.22 3.04
N LEU A 201 -5.00 18.67 2.84
CA LEU A 201 -4.21 18.87 1.63
C LEU A 201 -4.04 17.56 0.84
N LYS A 202 -4.07 17.73 -0.48
CA LYS A 202 -3.66 16.75 -1.48
C LYS A 202 -2.52 17.36 -2.30
N VAL A 203 -1.56 16.53 -2.70
CA VAL A 203 -0.58 16.83 -3.73
C VAL A 203 -0.65 15.75 -4.80
N THR A 204 -0.64 16.17 -6.06
CA THR A 204 -0.59 15.29 -7.23
C THR A 204 0.80 15.41 -7.85
N VAL A 205 1.50 14.30 -8.03
CA VAL A 205 2.79 14.24 -8.73
C VAL A 205 2.61 13.42 -10.01
N PRO A 206 2.54 14.05 -11.20
CA PRO A 206 2.43 13.35 -12.48
C PRO A 206 3.60 12.42 -12.76
N VAL A 207 3.30 11.24 -13.28
CA VAL A 207 4.26 10.20 -13.69
C VAL A 207 3.88 9.67 -15.07
N ALA A 208 4.85 9.38 -15.93
CA ALA A 208 4.63 8.69 -17.20
C ALA A 208 5.79 7.75 -17.55
N ILE A 209 5.62 6.98 -18.63
CA ILE A 209 6.69 6.23 -19.33
C ILE A 209 6.91 6.84 -20.71
#